data_AF-A0A7C0ZPH8-F1
#
_entry.id   AF-A0A7C0ZPH8-F1
#
_cell.length_a   1.000
_cell.length_b   1.000
_cell.length_c   1.000
_cell.angle_alpha   90.00
_cell.angle_beta   90.00
_cell.angle_gamma   90.00
#
_symmetry.space_group_name_H-M   'P 1'
#
loop_
_entity.id
_entity.type
_entity.pdbx_description
1 polymer ?
#
loop_
_entity_poly.entity_id
_entity_poly.type
_entity_poly.pdbx_seq_one_letter_code
_entity_poly.pdbx_strand_id
1 'polypeptide(L)'
;MKINLAGILISLSLLFILIYFSDFREVFKILQTINLGFVGIGVLLWFLSMVLRTIRWRLLLKSLKKDVSNLELMKVYLVGNSISNLSPGKIAEPIRSALLKKNSGVSIAESLPSIIIERIADVLATIIIPLTLFLFIPVNEGIAFWFFASIVVYFVVC
;
A
#
# COMPACT_ATOMS: atom_id res chain seq x y z
N MET A 1 11.01 -13.60 -14.71
CA MET A 1 10.09 -12.46 -14.52
C MET A 1 10.07 -11.68 -15.83
N LYS A 2 9.05 -11.83 -16.67
CA LYS A 2 8.97 -11.07 -17.94
C LYS A 2 8.41 -9.69 -17.63
N ILE A 3 9.24 -8.66 -17.76
CA ILE A 3 8.80 -7.27 -17.64
C ILE A 3 7.84 -7.00 -18.79
N ASN A 4 6.60 -6.61 -18.47
CA ASN A 4 5.58 -6.37 -19.48
C ASN A 4 5.81 -4.99 -20.10
N LEU A 5 6.56 -4.94 -21.21
CA LEU A 5 6.95 -3.71 -21.91
C LEU A 5 5.75 -2.79 -22.20
N ALA A 6 4.59 -3.37 -22.49
CA ALA A 6 3.36 -2.64 -22.73
C ALA A 6 2.94 -1.78 -21.52
N GLY A 7 3.04 -2.32 -20.30
CA GLY A 7 2.69 -1.59 -19.08
C GLY A 7 3.63 -0.42 -18.79
N ILE A 8 4.93 -0.58 -19.10
CA ILE A 8 5.93 0.50 -18.98
C ILE A 8 5.64 1.60 -20.00
N LEU A 9 5.39 1.23 -21.26
CA LEU A 9 5.03 2.17 -22.33
C LEU A 9 3.78 2.95 -22.00
N ILE A 10 2.72 2.29 -21.51
CA ILE A 10 1.49 2.95 -21.08
C ILE A 10 1.76 3.91 -19.92
N SER A 11 2.50 3.46 -18.90
CA SER A 11 2.81 4.30 -17.73
C SER A 11 3.61 5.54 -18.12
N LEU A 12 4.66 5.38 -18.93
CA LEU A 12 5.48 6.49 -19.43
C LEU A 12 4.68 7.43 -20.33
N SER A 13 3.78 6.90 -21.16
CA SER A 13 2.94 7.72 -22.06
C SER A 13 1.95 8.56 -21.25
N LEU A 14 1.30 7.97 -20.24
CA LEU A 14 0.41 8.70 -19.33
C LEU A 14 1.16 9.77 -18.55
N LEU A 15 2.36 9.46 -18.04
CA LEU A 15 3.22 10.42 -17.35
C LEU A 15 3.62 11.58 -18.26
N PHE A 16 4.00 11.27 -19.50
CA PHE A 16 4.36 12.27 -20.51
C PHE A 16 3.17 13.16 -20.86
N ILE A 17 1.98 12.59 -21.09
CA ILE A 17 0.74 13.34 -21.34
C ILE A 17 0.43 14.25 -20.16
N LEU A 18 0.52 13.75 -18.93
CA LEU A 18 0.23 14.52 -17.73
C LEU A 18 1.21 15.68 -17.55
N ILE A 19 2.50 15.46 -17.81
CA ILE A 19 3.53 16.51 -17.80
C ILE A 19 3.34 17.50 -18.96
N TYR A 20 2.88 17.05 -20.12
CA TYR A 20 2.63 17.93 -21.28
C TYR A 20 1.42 18.83 -21.07
N PHE A 21 0.36 18.31 -20.45
CA PHE A 21 -0.85 19.09 -20.12
C PHE A 21 -0.68 19.95 -18.86
N SER A 22 0.23 19.59 -17.95
CA SER A 22 0.55 20.42 -16.78
C SER A 22 1.62 21.44 -17.17
N ASP A 23 1.45 22.73 -16.85
CA ASP A 23 2.54 23.68 -17.04
C ASP A 23 3.70 23.31 -16.11
N PHE A 24 4.73 22.67 -16.66
CA PHE A 24 5.89 22.21 -15.91
C PHE A 24 6.56 23.33 -15.10
N ARG A 25 6.51 24.58 -15.59
CA ARG A 25 7.06 25.74 -14.86
C ARG A 25 6.23 26.07 -13.65
N GLU A 26 4.92 25.94 -13.75
CA GLU A 26 3.99 26.18 -12.65
C GLU A 26 4.18 25.12 -11.56
N VAL A 27 4.25 23.83 -11.94
CA VAL A 27 4.54 22.74 -11.00
C VAL A 27 5.86 22.98 -10.27
N PHE A 28 6.93 23.33 -10.99
CA PHE A 28 8.24 23.56 -10.38
C PHE A 28 8.25 24.78 -9.44
N LYS A 29 7.56 25.87 -9.80
CA LYS A 29 7.38 27.03 -8.91
C LYS A 29 6.64 26.64 -7.63
N ILE A 30 5.56 25.85 -7.74
CA ILE A 30 4.80 25.39 -6.57
C ILE A 30 5.69 24.52 -5.67
N LEU A 31 6.47 23.60 -6.25
CA LEU A 31 7.41 22.75 -5.49
C LEU A 31 8.41 23.58 -4.66
N GLN A 32 8.86 24.74 -5.17
CA GLN A 32 9.76 25.64 -4.44
C GLN A 32 9.09 26.34 -3.24
N THR A 33 7.76 26.43 -3.24
CA THR A 33 7.00 27.03 -2.13
C THR A 33 6.61 26.02 -1.05
N ILE A 34 6.90 24.74 -1.24
CA ILE A 34 6.54 23.69 -0.29
C ILE A 34 7.31 23.86 1.02
N ASN A 35 6.57 23.87 2.12
CA ASN A 35 7.16 23.83 3.45
C ASN A 35 7.66 22.41 3.75
N LEU A 36 8.98 22.26 3.80
CA LEU A 36 9.67 20.99 4.08
C LEU A 36 9.29 20.37 5.43
N GLY A 37 8.78 21.16 6.39
CA GLY A 37 8.25 20.66 7.65
C GLY A 37 7.06 19.72 7.47
N PHE A 38 6.11 20.06 6.59
CA PHE A 38 4.98 19.17 6.29
C PHE A 38 5.42 17.91 5.54
N VAL A 39 6.41 18.03 4.66
CA VAL A 39 7.02 16.87 3.99
C VAL A 39 7.65 15.94 5.02
N GLY A 40 8.41 16.48 5.97
CA GLY A 40 9.01 15.73 7.08
C GLY A 40 7.97 15.01 7.94
N ILE A 41 6.87 15.69 8.29
CA ILE A 41 5.74 15.07 9.01
C ILE A 41 5.14 13.92 8.19
N GLY A 42 4.92 14.12 6.90
CA GLY A 42 4.40 13.08 6.01
C GLY A 42 5.30 11.84 5.97
N VAL A 43 6.61 12.03 5.85
CA VAL A 43 7.60 10.94 5.90
C VAL A 43 7.58 10.23 7.25
N LEU A 44 7.51 10.97 8.35
CA LEU A 44 7.45 10.39 9.70
C LEU A 44 6.18 9.57 9.91
N LEU A 45 5.02 10.08 9.49
CA LEU A 45 3.75 9.35 9.56
C LEU A 45 3.77 8.09 8.70
N TRP A 46 4.42 8.14 7.53
CA TRP A 46 4.62 6.96 6.68
C TRP A 46 5.47 5.90 7.37
N PHE A 47 6.59 6.28 8.00
CA PHE A 47 7.41 5.35 8.79
C PHE A 47 6.64 4.77 9.98
N LEU A 48 5.89 5.61 10.71
CA LEU A 48 5.06 5.16 11.83
C LEU A 48 4.00 4.15 11.39
N SER A 49 3.36 4.39 10.24
CA SER A 49 2.43 3.44 9.63
C SER A 49 3.07 2.08 9.36
N MET A 50 4.31 2.05 8.85
CA MET A 50 5.04 0.79 8.64
C MET A 50 5.31 0.03 9.95
N VAL A 51 5.65 0.77 11.01
CA VAL A 51 5.87 0.18 12.34
C VAL A 51 4.57 -0.44 12.87
N LEU A 52 3.48 0.30 12.82
CA LEU A 52 2.16 -0.18 13.27
C LEU A 52 1.69 -1.41 12.49
N ARG A 53 1.90 -1.42 11.17
CA ARG A 53 1.55 -2.58 10.32
C ARG A 53 2.37 -3.81 10.68
N THR A 54 3.66 -3.64 10.96
CA THR A 54 4.55 -4.74 11.40
C THR A 54 4.11 -5.28 12.76
N ILE A 55 3.76 -4.41 13.71
CA ILE A 55 3.25 -4.81 15.03
C ILE A 55 1.95 -5.60 14.87
N ARG A 56 0.99 -5.08 14.08
CA ARG A 56 -0.26 -5.78 13.80
C ARG A 56 -0.01 -7.16 13.21
N TRP A 57 0.90 -7.28 12.25
CA TRP A 57 1.22 -8.55 11.62
C TRP A 57 1.84 -9.54 12.62
N ARG A 58 2.67 -9.08 13.56
CA ARG A 58 3.16 -9.92 14.66
C ARG A 58 2.02 -10.44 15.54
N LEU A 59 1.03 -9.62 15.85
CA LEU A 59 -0.13 -10.05 16.64
C LEU A 59 -0.91 -11.16 15.92
N LEU A 60 -1.07 -11.04 14.60
CA LEU A 60 -1.69 -12.09 13.76
C LEU A 60 -0.85 -13.38 13.70
N LEU A 61 0.48 -13.29 13.72
CA LEU A 61 1.33 -14.49 13.77
C LEU A 61 1.33 -15.13 15.16
N LYS A 62 1.27 -14.33 16.22
CA LYS A 62 1.16 -14.83 17.60
C LYS A 62 -0.13 -15.62 17.84
N SER A 63 -1.26 -15.21 17.26
CA SER A 63 -2.49 -15.98 17.35
C SER A 63 -2.39 -17.34 16.65
N LEU A 64 -1.47 -17.49 15.70
CA LEU A 64 -1.11 -18.74 15.03
C LEU A 64 0.04 -19.50 15.76
N LYS A 65 0.34 -19.14 17.00
CA LYS A 65 1.41 -19.73 17.84
C LYS A 65 2.82 -19.59 17.23
N LYS A 66 3.06 -18.54 16.44
CA LYS A 66 4.39 -18.19 15.92
C LYS A 66 4.85 -16.86 16.53
N ASP A 67 5.97 -16.88 17.24
CA ASP A 67 6.59 -15.65 17.76
C ASP A 67 7.87 -15.36 16.98
N VAL A 68 7.82 -14.32 16.16
CA VAL A 68 8.97 -13.80 15.42
C VAL A 68 9.27 -12.41 15.97
N SER A 69 10.54 -12.05 16.06
CA SER A 69 10.95 -10.74 16.59
C SER A 69 10.41 -9.58 15.73
N ASN A 70 10.07 -8.46 16.35
CA ASN A 70 9.60 -7.25 15.62
C ASN A 70 10.61 -6.80 14.56
N LEU A 71 11.91 -6.86 14.87
CA LEU A 71 12.97 -6.40 13.98
C LEU A 71 13.04 -7.27 12.72
N GLU A 72 12.91 -8.58 12.88
CA GLU A 72 12.93 -9.52 11.76
C GLU A 72 11.69 -9.38 10.89
N LEU A 73 10.51 -9.26 11.51
CA LEU A 73 9.26 -8.99 10.79
C LEU A 73 9.33 -7.67 10.03
N MET A 74 9.92 -6.62 10.61
CA MET A 74 10.11 -5.33 9.94
C MET A 74 10.97 -5.49 8.68
N LYS A 75 12.08 -6.23 8.77
CA LYS A 75 12.96 -6.50 7.60
C LYS A 75 12.19 -7.24 6.50
N VAL A 76 11.45 -8.30 6.88
CA VAL A 76 10.62 -9.07 5.94
C VAL A 76 9.54 -8.19 5.31
N TYR A 77 8.90 -7.33 6.11
CA TYR A 77 7.87 -6.41 5.66
C TYR A 77 8.44 -5.40 4.66
N LEU A 78 9.57 -4.74 4.96
CA LEU A 78 10.19 -3.74 4.08
C LEU A 78 10.64 -4.33 2.74
N VAL A 79 11.26 -5.51 2.75
CA VAL A 79 11.68 -6.18 1.52
C VAL A 79 10.46 -6.63 0.72
N GLY A 80 9.50 -7.30 1.37
CA GLY A 80 8.29 -7.78 0.69
C GLY A 80 7.45 -6.65 0.12
N ASN A 81 7.31 -5.53 0.85
CA ASN A 81 6.56 -4.36 0.41
C ASN A 81 7.28 -3.62 -0.74
N SER A 82 8.62 -3.56 -0.72
CA SER A 82 9.39 -3.02 -1.84
C SER A 82 9.17 -3.83 -3.12
N ILE A 83 9.18 -5.17 -3.03
CA ILE A 83 8.92 -6.06 -4.17
C ILE A 83 7.47 -5.92 -4.63
N SER A 84 6.52 -5.85 -3.69
CA SER A 84 5.11 -5.64 -3.99
C SER A 84 4.84 -4.32 -4.71
N ASN A 85 5.45 -3.21 -4.25
CA ASN A 85 5.30 -1.90 -4.86
C ASN A 85 5.83 -1.83 -6.30
N LEU A 86 6.83 -2.64 -6.63
CA LEU A 86 7.37 -2.77 -7.99
C LEU A 86 6.57 -3.76 -8.84
N SER A 87 5.72 -4.58 -8.22
CA SER A 87 4.89 -5.57 -8.93
C SER A 87 3.55 -4.94 -9.35
N PRO A 88 3.12 -5.13 -10.62
CA PRO A 88 1.77 -4.76 -11.01
C PRO A 88 0.76 -5.59 -10.21
N GLY A 89 -0.31 -4.96 -9.71
CA GLY A 89 -1.36 -5.67 -8.98
C GLY A 89 -1.01 -6.01 -7.52
N LYS A 90 0.12 -5.53 -6.97
CA LYS A 90 0.64 -5.96 -5.64
C LYS A 90 0.75 -7.48 -5.44
N ILE A 91 0.81 -8.25 -6.54
CA ILE A 91 0.77 -9.72 -6.57
C ILE A 91 1.91 -10.35 -5.75
N ALA A 92 2.99 -9.60 -5.49
CA ALA A 92 4.12 -10.09 -4.70
C ALA A 92 3.94 -9.97 -3.18
N GLU A 93 2.81 -9.53 -2.62
CA GLU A 93 2.64 -9.50 -1.15
C GLU A 93 2.73 -10.85 -0.43
N PRO A 94 2.25 -11.98 -1.03
CA PRO A 94 2.49 -13.32 -0.49
C PRO A 94 3.98 -13.67 -0.40
N ILE A 95 4.89 -12.97 -1.08
CA ILE A 95 6.34 -13.23 -0.99
C ILE A 95 6.86 -13.08 0.44
N ARG A 96 6.16 -12.30 1.28
CA ARG A 96 6.47 -12.17 2.71
C ARG A 96 6.45 -13.51 3.43
N SER A 97 5.55 -14.42 3.06
CA SER A 97 5.51 -15.78 3.61
C SER A 97 6.74 -16.62 3.21
N ALA A 98 7.23 -16.47 1.97
CA ALA A 98 8.44 -17.13 1.50
C ALA A 98 9.70 -16.55 2.18
N LEU A 99 9.75 -15.23 2.37
CA LEU A 99 10.81 -14.54 3.12
C LEU A 99 10.82 -14.94 4.60
N LEU A 100 9.64 -15.10 5.21
CA LEU A 100 9.49 -15.55 6.60
C LEU A 100 9.95 -17.00 6.78
N LYS A 101 9.64 -17.87 5.81
CA LYS A 101 10.16 -19.25 5.77
C LYS A 101 11.68 -19.27 5.71
N LYS A 102 12.28 -18.42 4.88
CA LYS A 102 13.74 -18.34 4.71
C LYS A 102 14.45 -17.80 5.96
N ASN A 103 13.89 -16.77 6.61
CA ASN A 103 14.58 -16.06 7.68
C ASN A 103 14.25 -16.64 9.07
N SER A 104 12.99 -17.03 9.30
CA SER A 104 12.46 -17.37 10.63
C SER A 104 11.96 -18.82 10.74
N GLY A 105 12.03 -19.60 9.64
CA GLY A 105 11.56 -21.00 9.61
C GLY A 105 10.04 -21.21 9.65
N VAL A 106 9.24 -20.13 9.67
CA VAL A 106 7.77 -20.22 9.64
C VAL A 106 7.32 -20.67 8.26
N SER A 107 6.57 -21.77 8.15
CA SER A 107 6.19 -22.28 6.84
C SER A 107 5.26 -21.31 6.10
N ILE A 108 5.24 -21.42 4.77
CA ILE A 108 4.36 -20.61 3.93
C ILE A 108 2.89 -20.90 4.27
N ALA A 109 2.52 -22.16 4.46
CA ALA A 109 1.15 -22.56 4.79
C ALA A 109 0.67 -21.97 6.13
N GLU A 110 1.57 -21.79 7.11
CA GLU A 110 1.24 -21.21 8.41
C GLU A 110 1.16 -19.68 8.37
N SER A 111 1.97 -19.01 7.54
CA SER A 111 2.04 -17.54 7.51
C SER A 111 1.12 -16.90 6.47
N LEU A 112 0.80 -17.60 5.38
CA LEU A 112 -0.05 -17.09 4.31
C LEU A 112 -1.46 -16.67 4.77
N PRO A 113 -2.16 -17.42 5.65
CA PRO A 113 -3.46 -17.00 6.18
C PRO A 113 -3.40 -15.66 6.92
N SER A 114 -2.31 -15.38 7.65
CA SER A 114 -2.15 -14.09 8.34
C SER A 114 -2.12 -12.91 7.37
N ILE A 115 -1.51 -13.09 6.19
CA ILE A 115 -1.44 -12.08 5.14
C ILE A 115 -2.81 -11.87 4.51
N ILE A 116 -3.57 -12.94 4.26
CA ILE A 116 -4.93 -12.88 3.71
C ILE A 116 -5.86 -12.14 4.68
N ILE A 117 -5.81 -12.44 5.98
CA ILE A 117 -6.60 -11.75 6.99
C ILE A 117 -6.26 -10.25 7.02
N GLU A 118 -4.97 -9.92 6.93
CA GLU A 118 -4.52 -8.53 6.81
C GLU A 118 -5.10 -7.85 5.57
N ARG A 119 -5.14 -8.51 4.40
CA ARG A 119 -5.77 -7.97 3.18
C ARG A 119 -7.25 -7.71 3.37
N ILE A 120 -7.97 -8.67 3.92
CA ILE A 120 -9.41 -8.55 4.17
C ILE A 120 -9.67 -7.38 5.13
N ALA A 121 -8.89 -7.27 6.21
CA ALA A 121 -9.02 -6.17 7.16
C ALA A 121 -8.75 -4.80 6.50
N ASP A 122 -7.72 -4.69 5.66
CA ASP A 122 -7.38 -3.46 4.95
C ASP A 122 -8.49 -3.05 3.95
N VAL A 123 -9.07 -4.03 3.25
CA VAL A 123 -10.21 -3.84 2.35
C VAL A 123 -11.45 -3.39 3.12
N LEU A 124 -11.80 -4.07 4.21
CA LEU A 124 -12.93 -3.72 5.05
C LEU A 124 -12.78 -2.32 5.64
N ALA A 125 -11.58 -1.97 6.12
CA ALA A 125 -11.30 -0.64 6.65
C ALA A 125 -11.48 0.45 5.55
N THR A 126 -11.04 0.17 4.33
CA THR A 126 -11.17 1.09 3.18
C THR A 126 -12.63 1.33 2.80
N ILE A 127 -13.52 0.36 3.04
CA ILE A 127 -14.96 0.49 2.77
C ILE A 127 -15.67 1.15 3.96
N ILE A 128 -15.47 0.63 5.17
CA ILE A 128 -16.25 1.00 6.37
C ILE A 128 -15.92 2.44 6.80
N ILE A 129 -14.64 2.82 6.87
CA ILE A 129 -14.24 4.13 7.40
C ILE A 129 -14.90 5.27 6.59
N PRO A 130 -14.78 5.31 5.25
CA PRO A 130 -15.39 6.40 4.50
C PRO A 130 -16.92 6.34 4.47
N LEU A 131 -17.52 5.13 4.44
CA LEU A 131 -18.97 4.99 4.55
C LEU A 131 -19.49 5.61 5.85
N THR A 132 -18.81 5.40 6.97
CA THR A 132 -19.18 6.05 8.24
C THR A 132 -19.06 7.56 8.16
N LEU A 133 -18.05 8.10 7.48
CA LEU A 133 -17.88 9.54 7.30
C LEU A 133 -18.98 10.17 6.43
N PHE A 134 -19.44 9.45 5.40
CA PHE A 134 -20.53 9.91 4.52
C PHE A 134 -21.88 10.05 5.23
N LEU A 135 -22.06 9.39 6.38
CA LEU A 135 -23.25 9.59 7.21
C LEU A 135 -23.26 10.96 7.90
N PHE A 136 -22.10 11.57 8.13
CA PHE A 136 -21.96 12.83 8.86
C PHE A 136 -21.71 14.04 7.95
N ILE A 137 -21.25 13.80 6.72
CA ILE A 137 -20.89 14.85 5.76
C ILE A 137 -21.84 14.74 4.56
N PRO A 138 -22.56 15.81 4.17
CA PRO A 138 -23.37 15.78 2.95
C PRO A 138 -22.43 15.67 1.74
N VAL A 139 -22.43 14.51 1.10
CA VAL A 139 -21.58 14.21 -0.06
C VAL A 139 -22.37 14.42 -1.35
N ASN A 140 -21.80 15.16 -2.29
CA ASN A 140 -22.35 15.29 -3.64
C ASN A 140 -22.30 13.93 -4.38
N GLU A 141 -23.33 13.62 -5.16
CA GLU A 141 -23.44 12.40 -5.97
C GLU A 141 -22.18 12.12 -6.80
N GLY A 142 -21.54 13.17 -7.35
CA GLY A 142 -20.30 13.04 -8.10
C GLY A 142 -19.11 12.52 -7.25
N ILE A 143 -18.98 13.00 -6.01
CA ILE A 143 -17.90 12.57 -5.09
C ILE A 143 -18.15 11.13 -4.65
N ALA A 144 -19.40 10.77 -4.37
CA ALA A 144 -19.77 9.40 -4.05
C ALA A 144 -19.43 8.44 -5.20
N PHE A 145 -19.75 8.80 -6.45
CA PHE A 145 -19.41 8.01 -7.63
C PHE A 145 -17.90 7.76 -7.75
N TRP A 146 -17.08 8.82 -7.69
CA TRP A 146 -15.62 8.69 -7.78
C TRP A 146 -15.03 7.89 -6.62
N PHE A 147 -15.61 8.00 -5.43
CA PHE A 147 -15.23 7.19 -4.29
C PHE A 147 -15.46 5.69 -4.55
N PHE A 148 -16.66 5.28 -4.99
CA PHE A 148 -16.94 3.89 -5.32
C PHE A 148 -16.08 3.38 -6.49
N ALA A 149 -15.87 4.20 -7.52
CA ALA A 149 -14.98 3.88 -8.62
C ALA A 149 -13.55 3.63 -8.14
N SER A 150 -13.05 4.42 -7.20
CA SER A 150 -11.70 4.26 -6.63
C SER A 150 -11.54 2.95 -5.83
N ILE A 151 -12.59 2.49 -5.15
CA ILE A 151 -12.61 1.18 -4.47
C ILE A 151 -12.49 0.07 -5.49
N VAL A 152 -13.29 0.11 -6.57
CA VAL A 152 -13.23 -0.90 -7.63
C VAL A 152 -11.84 -0.93 -8.27
N VAL A 153 -11.25 0.24 -8.55
CA VAL A 153 -9.88 0.33 -9.05
C VAL A 153 -8.89 -0.23 -8.04
N TYR A 154 -9.01 0.08 -6.75
CA TYR A 154 -8.15 -0.48 -5.70
C TYR A 154 -8.20 -2.01 -5.66
N PHE A 155 -9.40 -2.61 -5.80
CA PHE A 155 -9.59 -4.06 -5.87
C PHE A 155 -9.08 -4.70 -7.16
N VAL A 156 -9.09 -3.97 -8.27
CA VAL A 156 -8.57 -4.46 -9.56
C VAL A 156 -7.04 -4.33 -9.62
N VAL A 157 -6.48 -3.35 -8.89
CA VAL A 157 -5.04 -3.01 -8.87
C VAL A 157 -4.32 -3.62 -7.65
N CYS A 158 -5.01 -4.25 -6.70
CA CYS A 158 -4.44 -4.98 -5.55
C CYS A 158 -4.90 -6.43 -5.55
#